data_AF-A0A843T6C6-F1
#
_entry.id   AF-A0A843T6C6-F1
#
_cell.length_a   1.000
_cell.length_b   1.000
_cell.length_c   1.000
_cell.angle_alpha   90.00
_cell.angle_beta   90.00
_cell.angle_gamma   90.00
#
_symmetry.space_group_name_H-M   'P 1'
#
loop_
_entity.id
_entity.type
_entity.pdbx_description
1 polymer ?
#
loop_
_entity_poly.entity_id
_entity_poly.type
_entity_poly.pdbx_seq_one_letter_code
_entity_poly.pdbx_strand_id
1 'polypeptide(L)'
;ARRFGRKTAAHALGTDGIRNAVRAGVDTIEHGVFLTEDIVAGMRRQGTVLCPTLATYRALAAGDGVPAYAAVKARTVVAGHRESFLMALDAGIPVIAGTDAGAPHSSRARPQIWSWSPPTRSPTLAICVRCGASSAPRS
;
A
#
# COMPACT_ATOMS: atom_id res chain seq x y z
N ALA A 1 -9.15 11.17 -15.13
CA ALA A 1 -9.80 10.01 -14.47
C ALA A 1 -11.17 10.35 -13.89
N ARG A 2 -11.29 11.29 -12.94
CA ARG A 2 -12.57 11.64 -12.30
C ARG A 2 -13.69 12.06 -13.26
N ARG A 3 -13.38 12.88 -14.28
CA ARG A 3 -14.33 13.27 -15.34
C ARG A 3 -14.95 12.08 -16.09
N PHE A 4 -14.28 10.92 -16.08
CA PHE A 4 -14.71 9.69 -16.72
C PHE A 4 -15.18 8.63 -15.69
N GLY A 5 -15.41 9.01 -14.43
CA GLY A 5 -15.84 8.09 -13.37
C GLY A 5 -14.82 7.00 -13.01
N ARG A 6 -13.55 7.15 -13.39
CA ARG A 6 -12.50 6.15 -13.15
C ARG A 6 -11.74 6.43 -11.87
N LYS A 7 -11.38 5.34 -11.17
CA LYS A 7 -10.48 5.34 -10.02
C LYS A 7 -9.01 5.44 -10.46
N THR A 8 -8.15 6.00 -9.61
CA THR A 8 -6.71 6.13 -9.88
C THR A 8 -5.86 5.54 -8.78
N ALA A 9 -4.86 4.77 -9.17
CA ALA A 9 -3.78 4.27 -8.33
C ALA A 9 -2.50 5.05 -8.61
N ALA A 10 -1.65 5.23 -7.60
CA ALA A 10 -0.32 5.79 -7.78
C ALA A 10 0.75 4.88 -7.15
N HIS A 11 1.71 4.48 -7.97
CA HIS A 11 2.96 3.88 -7.51
C HIS A 11 3.84 4.97 -6.87
N ALA A 12 4.04 4.92 -5.55
CA ALA A 12 4.81 5.93 -4.86
C ALA A 12 5.52 5.36 -3.61
N LEU A 13 6.85 5.48 -3.58
CA LEU A 13 7.68 5.09 -2.44
C LEU A 13 8.13 6.29 -1.62
N GLY A 14 8.70 7.30 -2.28
CA GLY A 14 9.27 8.49 -1.65
C GLY A 14 8.20 9.41 -1.06
N THR A 15 8.51 10.02 0.08
CA THR A 15 7.61 10.88 0.84
C THR A 15 6.97 11.98 -0.01
N ASP A 16 7.74 12.70 -0.83
CA ASP A 16 7.19 13.79 -1.66
C ASP A 16 6.28 13.29 -2.78
N GLY A 17 6.63 12.14 -3.37
CA GLY A 17 5.80 11.49 -4.38
C GLY A 17 4.44 11.07 -3.81
N ILE A 18 4.45 10.45 -2.63
CA ILE A 18 3.22 10.06 -1.93
C ILE A 18 2.42 11.31 -1.55
N ARG A 19 3.06 12.32 -0.96
CA ARG A 19 2.41 13.59 -0.58
C ARG A 19 1.71 14.25 -1.76
N ASN A 20 2.37 14.29 -2.92
CA ASN A 20 1.80 14.87 -4.14
C ASN A 20 0.64 14.03 -4.68
N ALA A 21 0.77 12.70 -4.70
CA ALA A 21 -0.30 11.80 -5.13
C ALA A 21 -1.54 11.92 -4.23
N VAL A 22 -1.34 11.94 -2.91
CA VAL A 22 -2.41 12.23 -1.95
C VAL A 22 -2.98 13.62 -2.24
N ARG A 23 -2.20 14.70 -2.29
CA ARG A 23 -2.76 16.04 -2.63
C ARG A 23 -3.58 16.07 -3.93
N ALA A 24 -3.19 15.30 -4.95
CA ALA A 24 -3.93 15.16 -6.21
C ALA A 24 -5.25 14.35 -6.08
N GLY A 25 -5.45 13.63 -4.98
CA GLY A 25 -6.67 12.92 -4.64
C GLY A 25 -6.79 11.56 -5.28
N VAL A 26 -5.69 10.79 -5.32
CA VAL A 26 -5.71 9.40 -5.80
C VAL A 26 -6.49 8.49 -4.85
N ASP A 27 -7.09 7.44 -5.40
CA ASP A 27 -7.90 6.48 -4.65
C ASP A 27 -7.03 5.46 -3.91
N THR A 28 -5.91 5.02 -4.51
CA THR A 28 -4.95 4.12 -3.86
C THR A 28 -3.52 4.61 -3.98
N ILE A 29 -2.74 4.36 -2.93
CA ILE A 29 -1.27 4.46 -2.94
C ILE A 29 -0.71 3.04 -2.92
N GLU A 30 0.07 2.70 -3.94
CA GLU A 30 0.79 1.45 -4.03
C GLU A 30 2.17 1.59 -3.37
N HIS A 31 2.56 0.57 -2.61
CA HIS A 31 3.74 0.51 -1.73
C HIS A 31 3.64 1.45 -0.52
N GLY A 32 3.67 2.77 -0.71
CA GLY A 32 3.57 3.73 0.39
C GLY A 32 4.68 3.54 1.44
N VAL A 33 5.93 3.48 0.98
CA VAL A 33 7.08 3.06 1.82
C VAL A 33 7.48 4.09 2.86
N PHE A 34 7.42 5.38 2.55
CA PHE A 34 7.89 6.46 3.43
C PHE A 34 6.76 7.43 3.77
N LEU A 35 5.72 6.91 4.43
CA LEU A 35 4.62 7.69 4.99
C LEU A 35 5.11 8.53 6.17
N THR A 36 4.44 9.67 6.34
CA THR A 36 4.59 10.57 7.48
C THR A 36 3.20 10.87 8.03
N GLU A 37 3.12 11.33 9.28
CA GLU A 37 1.83 11.60 9.94
C GLU A 37 0.95 12.57 9.13
N ASP A 38 1.56 13.59 8.52
CA ASP A 38 0.83 14.57 7.72
C ASP A 38 0.26 13.97 6.42
N ILE A 39 0.99 13.03 5.80
CA ILE A 39 0.53 12.28 4.63
C ILE A 39 -0.63 11.38 5.02
N VAL A 40 -0.50 10.65 6.12
CA VAL A 40 -1.56 9.76 6.64
C VAL A 40 -2.82 10.55 6.99
N ALA A 41 -2.68 11.72 7.62
CA ALA A 41 -3.79 12.63 7.84
C ALA A 41 -4.43 13.09 6.52
N GLY A 42 -3.62 13.35 5.49
CA GLY A 42 -4.08 13.63 4.13
C GLY A 42 -4.88 12.49 3.51
N MET A 43 -4.35 11.26 3.58
CA MET A 43 -5.01 10.05 3.09
C MET A 43 -6.37 9.86 3.76
N ARG A 44 -6.44 10.03 5.09
CA ARG A 44 -7.69 9.94 5.86
C ARG A 44 -8.72 10.97 5.40
N ARG A 45 -8.31 12.24 5.21
CA ARG A 45 -9.22 13.30 4.76
C ARG A 45 -9.79 13.03 3.36
N GLN A 46 -9.04 12.37 2.50
CA GLN A 46 -9.44 12.12 1.12
C GLN A 46 -10.06 10.74 0.87
N GLY A 47 -9.98 9.84 1.85
CA GLY A 47 -10.40 8.45 1.69
C GLY A 47 -9.45 7.63 0.80
N THR A 48 -8.17 7.99 0.76
CA THR A 48 -7.14 7.23 0.03
C THR A 48 -6.81 5.93 0.77
N VAL A 49 -6.72 4.84 0.02
CA VAL A 49 -6.46 3.48 0.51
C VAL A 49 -4.98 3.13 0.33
N LEU A 50 -4.41 2.36 1.25
CA LEU A 50 -3.04 1.84 1.12
C LEU A 50 -3.04 0.41 0.58
N CYS A 51 -2.25 0.16 -0.47
CA CYS A 51 -1.88 -1.16 -0.95
C CYS A 51 -0.36 -1.35 -0.77
N PRO A 52 0.10 -1.94 0.34
CA PRO A 52 1.52 -1.90 0.67
C PRO A 52 2.35 -2.88 -0.16
N THR A 53 1.81 -4.03 -0.59
CA THR A 53 2.59 -5.04 -1.33
C THR A 53 3.87 -5.54 -0.62
N LEU A 54 3.86 -5.59 0.72
CA LEU A 54 4.97 -5.97 1.59
C LEU A 54 5.77 -7.21 1.12
N ALA A 55 5.09 -8.20 0.54
CA ALA A 55 5.70 -9.45 0.10
C ALA A 55 6.79 -9.25 -0.98
N THR A 56 6.58 -8.32 -1.93
CA THR A 56 7.50 -8.12 -3.05
C THR A 56 8.87 -7.58 -2.58
N TYR A 57 8.86 -6.59 -1.69
CA TYR A 57 10.10 -5.99 -1.17
C TYR A 57 10.87 -6.93 -0.24
N ARG A 58 10.18 -7.81 0.49
CA ARG A 58 10.84 -8.87 1.27
C ARG A 58 11.54 -9.88 0.37
N ALA A 59 10.89 -10.32 -0.71
CA ALA A 59 11.49 -11.23 -1.68
C ALA A 59 12.71 -10.60 -2.36
N LEU A 60 12.62 -9.32 -2.76
CA LEU A 60 13.74 -8.60 -3.34
C LEU A 60 14.91 -8.42 -2.35
N ALA A 61 14.62 -8.16 -1.07
CA ALA A 61 15.62 -7.98 -0.03
C ALA A 61 16.40 -9.26 0.29
N ALA A 62 15.78 -10.44 0.12
CA ALA A 62 16.43 -11.74 0.27
C ALA A 62 17.55 -11.96 -0.76
N GLY A 63 17.43 -11.37 -1.95
CA GLY A 63 18.52 -11.32 -2.94
C GLY A 63 18.63 -12.52 -3.88
N ASP A 64 17.78 -13.54 -3.74
CA ASP A 64 17.88 -14.79 -4.53
C ASP A 64 17.63 -14.59 -6.03
N GLY A 65 18.70 -14.51 -6.81
CA GLY A 65 18.65 -14.23 -8.26
C GLY A 65 18.41 -12.75 -8.59
N VAL A 66 18.42 -11.87 -7.59
CA VAL A 66 18.19 -10.43 -7.73
C VAL A 66 19.53 -9.71 -7.88
N PRO A 67 19.68 -8.76 -8.82
CA PRO A 67 20.88 -7.94 -8.90
C PRO A 67 21.22 -7.25 -7.57
N ALA A 68 22.50 -7.24 -7.19
CA ALA A 68 22.95 -6.77 -5.88
C ALA A 68 22.44 -5.35 -5.54
N TYR A 69 22.45 -4.43 -6.52
CA TYR A 69 21.94 -3.07 -6.32
C TYR A 69 20.45 -3.04 -5.92
N ALA A 70 19.64 -3.92 -6.52
CA ALA A 70 18.22 -4.00 -6.24
C ALA A 70 17.95 -4.63 -4.87
N ALA A 71 18.72 -5.65 -4.49
CA ALA A 71 18.64 -6.26 -3.17
C ALA A 71 19.06 -5.28 -2.06
N VAL A 72 20.12 -4.49 -2.27
CA VAL A 72 20.54 -3.43 -1.34
C VAL A 72 19.44 -2.40 -1.17
N LYS A 73 18.87 -1.90 -2.28
CA LYS A 73 17.75 -0.95 -2.24
C LYS A 73 16.55 -1.54 -1.49
N ALA A 74 16.17 -2.79 -1.78
CA ALA A 74 15.04 -3.45 -1.14
C ALA A 74 15.23 -3.58 0.39
N ARG A 75 16.45 -3.88 0.86
CA ARG A 75 16.75 -3.91 2.31
C ARG A 75 16.50 -2.57 2.99
N THR A 76 16.84 -1.44 2.36
CA THR A 76 16.54 -0.11 2.89
C THR A 76 15.03 0.19 2.92
N VAL A 77 14.29 -0.34 1.94
CA VAL A 77 12.84 -0.15 1.83
C VAL A 77 12.08 -0.94 2.89
N VAL A 78 12.48 -2.18 3.20
CA VAL A 78 11.70 -3.08 4.08
C VAL A 78 11.41 -2.48 5.46
N ALA A 79 12.36 -1.77 6.08
CA ALA A 79 12.17 -1.16 7.39
C ALA A 79 11.12 -0.04 7.37
N GLY A 80 11.34 1.00 6.54
CA GLY A 80 10.40 2.12 6.42
C GLY A 80 9.01 1.66 5.93
N HIS A 81 8.97 0.65 5.08
CA HIS A 81 7.72 0.08 4.59
C HIS A 81 6.88 -0.57 5.71
N ARG A 82 7.54 -1.26 6.66
CA ARG A 82 6.86 -1.82 7.83
C ARG A 82 6.33 -0.72 8.74
N GLU A 83 7.12 0.32 8.99
CA GLU A 83 6.72 1.46 9.82
C GLU A 83 5.52 2.20 9.23
N SER A 84 5.56 2.50 7.93
CA SER A 84 4.47 3.12 7.20
C SER A 84 3.19 2.30 7.23
N PHE A 85 3.30 0.97 7.07
CA PHE A 85 2.17 0.07 7.17
C PHE A 85 1.50 0.12 8.55
N LEU A 86 2.29 0.08 9.63
CA LEU A 86 1.76 0.17 10.99
C LEU A 86 1.14 1.55 11.25
N MET A 87 1.79 2.63 10.83
CA MET A 87 1.26 4.00 10.94
C MET A 87 -0.10 4.14 10.25
N ALA A 88 -0.26 3.54 9.07
CA ALA A 88 -1.53 3.55 8.35
C ALA A 88 -2.63 2.76 9.10
N LEU A 89 -2.29 1.59 9.67
CA LEU A 89 -3.23 0.81 10.48
C LEU A 89 -3.66 1.57 11.74
N ASP A 90 -2.72 2.14 12.49
CA ASP A 90 -2.97 2.87 13.72
C ASP A 90 -3.84 4.11 13.49
N ALA A 91 -3.68 4.77 12.34
CA ALA A 91 -4.50 5.91 11.94
C ALA A 91 -5.88 5.55 11.36
N GLY A 92 -6.16 4.25 11.19
CA GLY A 92 -7.42 3.73 10.62
C GLY A 92 -7.55 3.93 9.11
N ILE A 93 -6.44 3.99 8.38
CA ILE A 93 -6.46 4.03 6.91
C ILE A 93 -6.89 2.65 6.39
N PRO A 94 -7.85 2.58 5.44
CA PRO A 94 -8.19 1.32 4.81
C PRO A 94 -6.97 0.73 4.09
N VAL A 95 -6.71 -0.55 4.34
CA VAL A 95 -5.62 -1.30 3.72
C VAL A 95 -6.18 -2.44 2.88
N ILE A 96 -5.69 -2.56 1.65
CA ILE A 96 -6.00 -3.69 0.77
C ILE A 96 -4.77 -4.58 0.59
N ALA A 97 -5.01 -5.88 0.41
CA ALA A 97 -3.95 -6.82 0.11
C ALA A 97 -3.52 -6.69 -1.36
N GLY A 98 -2.21 -6.65 -1.60
CA GLY A 98 -1.61 -6.68 -2.92
C GLY A 98 -0.29 -7.42 -2.88
N THR A 99 0.08 -8.07 -3.98
CA THR A 99 1.35 -8.84 -4.10
C THR A 99 2.37 -8.16 -4.99
N ASP A 100 1.94 -7.20 -5.83
CA ASP A 100 2.73 -6.68 -6.94
C ASP A 100 3.21 -7.79 -7.90
N ALA A 101 2.34 -8.77 -8.14
CA ALA A 101 2.63 -9.91 -9.01
C ALA A 101 2.86 -9.44 -10.45
N GLY A 102 3.99 -9.85 -11.03
CA GLY A 102 4.47 -9.41 -12.34
C GLY A 102 5.74 -8.57 -12.24
N ALA A 103 6.08 -8.05 -11.05
CA ALA A 103 7.39 -7.47 -10.82
C ALA A 103 8.50 -8.54 -10.97
N PRO A 104 9.70 -8.18 -11.44
CA PRO A 104 10.82 -9.12 -11.53
C PRO A 104 11.03 -9.82 -10.18
N HIS A 105 11.08 -11.16 -10.18
CA HIS A 105 11.25 -11.99 -8.97
C HIS A 105 10.04 -12.04 -8.02
N SER A 106 8.90 -11.44 -8.37
CA SER A 106 7.67 -11.45 -7.56
C SER A 106 6.91 -12.79 -7.58
N SER A 107 7.25 -13.72 -8.48
CA SER A 107 6.60 -15.04 -8.56
C SER A 107 6.80 -15.89 -7.29
N ARG A 108 7.76 -15.50 -6.43
CA ARG A 108 7.98 -16.09 -5.10
C ARG A 108 7.23 -15.36 -3.97
N ALA A 109 6.64 -14.20 -4.23
CA ALA A 109 5.87 -13.45 -3.24
C ALA A 109 4.49 -14.10 -3.05
N ARG A 110 4.38 -15.02 -2.07
CA ARG A 110 3.09 -15.63 -1.69
C ARG A 110 2.13 -14.53 -1.18
N PRO A 111 0.81 -14.62 -1.45
CA PRO A 111 -0.17 -13.73 -0.84
C PRO A 111 0.01 -13.72 0.68
N GLN A 112 0.36 -12.56 1.24
CA GLN A 112 0.51 -12.41 2.68
C GLN A 112 -0.84 -11.97 3.23
N ILE A 113 -1.67 -12.93 3.66
CA ILE A 113 -2.75 -12.64 4.59
C ILE A 113 -2.09 -12.57 5.98
N TRP A 114 -1.97 -11.37 6.52
CA TRP A 114 -1.48 -11.21 7.89
C TRP A 114 -2.63 -11.57 8.84
N SER A 115 -2.48 -12.65 9.60
CA SER A 115 -3.29 -12.88 10.80
C SER A 115 -2.79 -11.93 11.89
N TRP A 116 -3.22 -10.67 11.82
CA TRP A 116 -3.02 -9.73 12.90
C TRP A 116 -4.28 -9.73 13.77
N SER A 117 -4.14 -10.17 15.03
CA SER A 117 -5.15 -9.97 16.05
C SER A 117 -4.86 -8.65 16.77
N PRO A 118 -5.73 -7.63 16.66
CA PRO A 118 -5.57 -6.40 17.43
C PRO A 118 -5.58 -6.71 18.93
N PRO A 119 -4.67 -6.15 19.73
CA PRO A 119 -4.86 -6.06 21.17
C PRO A 119 -5.96 -5.02 21.41
N THR A 120 -7.21 -5.48 21.47
CA THR A 120 -8.39 -4.70 21.91
C THR A 120 -8.83 -3.55 20.99
N ARG A 121 -9.70 -3.86 20.02
CA ARG A 121 -10.91 -3.08 19.64
C ARG A 121 -11.59 -3.69 18.41
N SER A 122 -12.92 -3.79 18.50
CA SER A 122 -13.98 -4.14 17.52
C SER A 122 -13.59 -4.84 16.19
N PRO A 123 -14.26 -5.95 15.79
CA PRO A 123 -13.88 -6.83 14.68
C PRO A 123 -14.11 -6.27 13.26
N THR A 124 -14.07 -4.95 13.05
CA THR A 124 -14.36 -4.31 11.75
C THR A 124 -13.12 -3.95 10.94
N LEU A 125 -11.96 -4.59 11.18
CA LEU A 125 -10.86 -4.54 10.21
C LEU A 125 -11.17 -5.50 9.05
N ALA A 126 -12.12 -5.12 8.20
CA ALA A 126 -12.31 -5.79 6.93
C ALA A 126 -11.11 -5.45 6.04
N ILE A 127 -10.17 -6.39 5.89
CA ILE A 127 -9.30 -6.44 4.71
C ILE A 127 -10.26 -6.61 3.52
N CYS A 128 -10.67 -5.48 2.93
CA CYS A 128 -11.65 -5.48 1.86
C CYS A 128 -10.96 -5.89 0.57
N VAL A 129 -10.91 -7.20 0.29
CA VAL A 129 -10.68 -7.70 -1.07
C VAL A 129 -11.97 -7.52 -1.86
N ARG A 130 -12.25 -6.30 -2.31
CA ARG A 130 -13.31 -6.07 -3.30
C ARG A 130 -12.70 -6.13 -4.69
N CYS A 131 -12.59 -7.35 -5.22
CA CYS A 131 -12.46 -7.55 -6.65
C CYS A 131 -13.87 -7.46 -7.24
N GLY A 132 -14.19 -6.40 -7.97
CA GLY A 132 -15.50 -6.29 -8.63
C GLY A 132 -15.92 -4.85 -8.91
N ALA A 133 -16.02 -4.54 -10.20
CA ALA A 133 -16.68 -3.34 -10.71
C ALA A 133 -18.11 -3.23 -10.18
N SER A 134 -18.48 -2.07 -9.65
CA SER A 134 -19.88 -1.69 -9.48
C SER A 134 -19.98 -0.18 -9.57
N SER A 135 -20.46 0.25 -10.73
CA SER A 135 -21.03 1.57 -10.96
C SER A 135 -22.41 1.62 -10.30
N ALA A 136 -22.56 2.49 -9.30
CA ALA A 136 -23.87 3.02 -8.91
C ALA A 136 -23.76 4.55 -8.85
N PRO A 137 -24.65 5.30 -9.52
CA PRO A 137 -24.67 6.74 -9.43
C PRO A 137 -25.17 7.16 -8.04
N ARG A 138 -24.56 8.20 -7.48
CA ARG A 138 -25.11 8.89 -6.30
C ARG A 138 -26.23 9.80 -6.79
N SER A 139 -27.39 9.67 -6.14
CA SER A 139 -28.52 10.62 -6.17
C SER A 139 -28.09 12.02 -5.77
#